data_AF-A0A529VHG4-F1
#
_entry.id   AF-A0A529VHG4-F1
#
_cell.length_a   1.000
_cell.length_b   1.000
_cell.length_c   1.000
_cell.angle_alpha   90.00
_cell.angle_beta   90.00
_cell.angle_gamma   90.00
#
_symmetry.space_group_name_H-M   'P 1'
#
loop_
_entity.id
_entity.type
_entity.pdbx_description
1 polymer ?
#
loop_
_entity_poly.entity_id
_entity_poly.type
_entity_poly.pdbx_seq_one_letter_code
_entity_poly.pdbx_strand_id
1 'polypeptide(L)'
;MHDVFRRFVEQITDSADAVDLRNALALSLDLPSFAYLSPSSRLDRATNLLSTYPQPWTSHYLHRRYEEVDPVIHQASSSQETFSWGADDSDTGLSGVQRQLM
;
A
#
# COMPACT_ATOMS: atom_id res chain seq x y z
N MET A 1 -18.17 10.35 12.07
CA MET A 1 -16.84 9.71 12.21
C MET A 1 -16.93 8.31 12.81
N HIS A 2 -17.51 8.14 14.01
CA HIS A 2 -17.60 6.81 14.66
C HIS A 2 -18.35 5.75 13.85
N ASP A 3 -19.47 6.09 13.21
CA ASP A 3 -20.27 5.10 12.46
C ASP A 3 -19.59 4.64 11.16
N VAL A 4 -18.85 5.53 10.51
CA VAL A 4 -18.07 5.19 9.30
C VAL A 4 -16.91 4.26 9.66
N PHE A 5 -16.17 4.59 10.73
CA PHE A 5 -15.09 3.73 11.22
C PHE A 5 -15.61 2.38 11.71
N ARG A 6 -16.77 2.35 12.39
CA ARG A 6 -17.40 1.10 12.81
C ARG A 6 -17.77 0.21 11.62
N ARG A 7 -18.48 0.75 10.63
CA ARG A 7 -18.86 0.01 9.42
C ARG A 7 -17.65 -0.51 8.64
N PHE A 8 -16.58 0.29 8.61
CA PHE A 8 -15.30 -0.12 8.03
C PHE A 8 -14.71 -1.33 8.77
N VAL A 9 -14.64 -1.27 10.10
CA VAL A 9 -14.12 -2.38 10.92
C VAL A 9 -15.00 -3.62 10.78
N GLU A 10 -16.33 -3.46 10.76
CA GLU A 10 -17.29 -4.56 10.54
C GLU A 10 -17.04 -5.23 9.17
N GLN A 11 -16.94 -4.46 8.08
CA GLN A 11 -16.69 -5.01 6.73
C GLN A 11 -15.34 -5.74 6.61
N ILE A 12 -14.29 -5.22 7.23
CA ILE A 12 -12.99 -5.91 7.28
C ILE A 12 -13.12 -7.22 8.08
N THR A 13 -13.83 -7.19 9.21
CA THR A 13 -13.96 -8.36 10.10
C THR A 13 -14.78 -9.47 9.45
N ASP A 14 -15.81 -9.11 8.67
CA ASP A 14 -16.68 -10.06 7.96
C ASP A 14 -16.05 -10.59 6.66
N SER A 15 -14.89 -10.08 6.23
CA SER A 15 -14.23 -10.51 5.00
C SER A 15 -13.69 -11.94 5.14
N ALA A 16 -14.16 -12.86 4.29
CA ALA A 16 -13.78 -14.27 4.36
C ALA A 16 -12.46 -14.57 3.64
N ASP A 17 -12.12 -13.79 2.61
CA ASP A 17 -10.90 -13.95 1.83
C ASP A 17 -10.27 -12.63 1.40
N ALA A 18 -9.17 -12.71 0.64
CA ALA A 18 -8.42 -11.54 0.19
C ALA A 18 -9.18 -10.68 -0.84
N VAL A 19 -10.12 -11.26 -1.59
CA VAL A 19 -10.94 -10.54 -2.56
C VAL A 19 -12.00 -9.74 -1.81
N ASP A 20 -12.66 -10.34 -0.83
CA ASP A 20 -13.62 -9.68 0.05
C ASP A 20 -12.96 -8.53 0.79
N LEU A 21 -11.78 -8.77 1.39
CA LEU A 21 -11.01 -7.75 2.08
C LEU A 21 -10.62 -6.60 1.16
N ARG A 22 -10.17 -6.89 -0.06
CA ARG A 22 -9.85 -5.86 -1.06
C ARG A 22 -11.07 -5.00 -1.38
N ASN A 23 -12.24 -5.62 -1.57
CA ASN A 23 -13.46 -4.91 -1.92
C ASN A 23 -13.95 -4.05 -0.74
N ALA A 24 -13.88 -4.57 0.50
CA ALA A 24 -14.21 -3.82 1.71
C ALA A 24 -13.32 -2.58 1.88
N LEU A 25 -12.01 -2.72 1.66
CA LEU A 25 -11.06 -1.60 1.69
C LEU A 25 -11.36 -0.58 0.58
N ALA A 26 -11.67 -1.04 -0.64
CA ALA A 26 -11.99 -0.17 -1.78
C ALA A 26 -13.21 0.73 -1.50
N LEU A 27 -14.28 0.14 -0.98
CA LEU A 27 -15.55 0.83 -0.75
C LEU A 27 -15.48 1.83 0.40
N SER A 28 -14.57 1.62 1.35
CA SER A 28 -14.54 2.39 2.60
C SER A 28 -13.64 3.62 2.56
N LEU A 29 -12.66 3.65 1.66
CA LEU A 29 -11.63 4.69 1.63
C LEU A 29 -11.95 5.86 0.69
N ASP A 30 -12.93 5.70 -0.22
CA ASP A 30 -13.29 6.71 -1.25
C ASP A 30 -12.07 7.26 -2.02
N LEU A 31 -11.06 6.39 -2.21
CA LEU A 31 -9.83 6.72 -2.94
C LEU A 31 -9.91 6.19 -4.38
N PRO A 32 -9.36 6.91 -5.37
CA PRO A 32 -9.33 6.44 -6.76
C PRO A 32 -8.52 5.14 -6.92
N SER A 33 -7.56 4.92 -6.03
CA SER A 33 -6.80 3.68 -5.92
C SER A 33 -6.23 3.52 -4.52
N PHE A 34 -5.98 2.28 -4.10
CA PHE A 34 -5.28 1.98 -2.86
C PHE A 34 -4.40 0.75 -3.00
N ALA A 35 -3.43 0.63 -2.11
CA ALA A 35 -2.61 -0.55 -1.93
C ALA A 35 -2.45 -0.84 -0.43
N TYR A 36 -2.66 -2.10 -0.05
CA TYR A 36 -2.33 -2.67 1.24
C TYR A 36 -1.22 -3.69 1.03
N LEU A 37 -0.03 -3.35 1.50
CA LEU A 37 1.18 -4.13 1.30
C LEU A 37 1.68 -4.64 2.65
N SER A 38 1.94 -5.94 2.72
CA SER A 38 2.63 -6.56 3.85
C SER A 38 4.01 -7.00 3.36
N PRO A 39 5.06 -6.20 3.62
CA PRO A 39 6.39 -6.51 3.18
C PRO A 39 6.93 -7.68 3.99
N SER A 40 7.47 -8.68 3.33
CA SER A 40 8.14 -9.81 3.96
C SER A 40 9.62 -9.48 4.18
N SER A 41 10.07 -9.50 5.43
CA SER A 41 11.48 -9.36 5.78
C SER A 41 12.33 -10.61 5.49
N ARG A 42 11.70 -11.70 5.01
CA ARG A 42 12.36 -12.98 4.70
C ARG A 42 12.48 -13.14 3.19
N LEU A 43 13.70 -13.44 2.74
CA LEU A 43 14.05 -13.67 1.32
C LEU A 43 13.14 -14.71 0.63
N ASP A 44 12.60 -15.68 1.37
CA ASP A 44 11.81 -16.79 0.82
C ASP A 44 10.28 -16.59 0.91
N ARG A 45 9.80 -15.44 1.42
CA ARG A 45 8.36 -15.16 1.50
C ARG A 45 7.97 -14.07 0.51
N ALA A 46 6.97 -14.34 -0.32
CA ALA A 46 6.44 -13.35 -1.24
C ALA A 46 5.78 -12.18 -0.48
N THR A 47 6.00 -10.96 -0.96
CA THR A 47 5.30 -9.75 -0.52
C THR A 47 3.81 -9.90 -0.84
N ASN A 48 2.94 -9.76 0.17
CA ASN A 48 1.50 -9.78 -0.05
C ASN A 48 1.02 -8.37 -0.40
N LEU A 49 0.40 -8.24 -1.58
CA LEU A 49 -0.13 -6.98 -2.08
C LEU A 49 -1.61 -7.13 -2.43
N LEU A 50 -2.47 -6.42 -1.70
CA LEU A 50 -3.86 -6.19 -2.08
C LEU A 50 -3.95 -4.77 -2.64
N SER A 51 -4.41 -4.60 -3.87
CA SER A 51 -4.54 -3.26 -4.44
C SER A 51 -5.64 -3.19 -5.49
N THR A 52 -6.10 -1.98 -5.76
CA THR A 52 -6.98 -1.66 -6.89
C THR A 52 -6.22 -1.21 -8.13
N TYR A 53 -4.89 -1.19 -8.08
CA TYR A 53 -4.07 -0.90 -9.25
C TYR A 53 -4.23 -1.98 -10.34
N PRO A 54 -4.06 -1.61 -11.62
CA PRO A 54 -4.12 -2.57 -12.72
C PRO A 54 -3.16 -3.73 -12.50
N GLN A 55 -3.63 -4.96 -12.74
CA GLN A 55 -2.82 -6.17 -12.59
C GLN A 55 -1.47 -6.11 -13.34
N PRO A 56 -1.36 -5.54 -14.55
CA PRO A 56 -0.06 -5.41 -15.22
C PRO A 56 0.94 -4.58 -14.42
N TRP A 57 0.48 -3.51 -13.76
CA TRP A 57 1.33 -2.66 -12.93
C TRP A 57 1.80 -3.39 -11.67
N THR A 58 0.88 -4.03 -10.94
CA THR A 58 1.22 -4.74 -9.70
C THR A 58 2.14 -5.94 -9.96
N SER A 59 1.93 -6.65 -11.07
CA SER A 59 2.80 -7.75 -11.49
C SER A 59 4.20 -7.25 -11.85
N HIS A 60 4.30 -6.13 -12.57
CA HIS A 60 5.58 -5.50 -12.89
C HIS A 60 6.31 -5.04 -11.62
N TYR A 61 5.59 -4.38 -10.72
CA TYR A 61 6.10 -3.85 -9.46
C TYR A 61 6.74 -4.96 -8.60
N LEU A 62 6.02 -6.05 -8.36
CA LEU A 62 6.54 -7.19 -7.58
C LEU A 62 7.65 -7.95 -8.31
N HIS A 63 7.55 -8.12 -9.64
CA HIS A 63 8.59 -8.78 -10.42
C HIS A 63 9.92 -8.01 -10.40
N ARG A 64 9.85 -6.67 -10.41
CA ARG A 64 11.02 -5.78 -10.29
C ARG A 64 11.46 -5.54 -8.86
N ARG A 65 10.76 -6.12 -7.87
CA ARG A 65 11.02 -5.95 -6.43
C ARG A 65 11.02 -4.49 -6.00
N TYR A 66 10.11 -3.69 -6.55
CA TYR A 66 10.04 -2.27 -6.23
C TYR A 66 9.71 -2.01 -4.77
N GLU A 67 9.08 -2.93 -4.06
CA GLU A 67 8.88 -2.84 -2.61
C GLU A 67 10.18 -2.66 -1.81
N GLU A 68 11.34 -3.09 -2.34
CA GLU A 68 12.64 -2.94 -1.66
C GLU A 68 13.22 -1.54 -1.76
N VAL A 69 12.81 -0.78 -2.78
CA VAL A 69 13.37 0.53 -3.10
C VAL A 69 12.31 1.64 -3.02
N ASP A 70 11.03 1.29 -2.89
CA ASP A 70 9.92 2.23 -2.88
C ASP A 70 10.05 3.22 -1.70
N PRO A 71 10.16 4.53 -1.98
CA PRO A 71 10.34 5.53 -0.95
C PRO A 71 9.19 5.59 0.05
N VAL A 72 7.96 5.30 -0.39
CA VAL A 72 6.77 5.25 0.47
C VAL A 72 6.91 4.11 1.48
N ILE A 73 7.40 2.95 1.05
CA ILE A 73 7.63 1.80 1.94
C ILE A 73 8.76 2.09 2.92
N HIS A 74 9.85 2.72 2.46
CA HIS A 74 10.95 3.15 3.34
C HIS A 74 10.48 4.13 4.41
N GLN A 75 9.70 5.13 4.03
CA GLN A 75 9.14 6.11 4.97
C GLN A 75 8.14 5.47 5.94
N ALA A 76 7.29 4.55 5.47
CA ALA A 76 6.38 3.79 6.34
C ALA A 76 7.12 2.88 7.34
N SER A 77 8.34 2.45 7.01
CA SER A 77 9.15 1.62 7.91
C SER A 77 9.85 2.42 9.02
N SER A 78 10.04 3.73 8.82
CA SER A 78 10.79 4.58 9.76
C SER A 78 9.92 5.19 10.86
N SER A 79 8.59 5.24 10.67
CA SER A 79 7.64 5.79 11.63
C SER A 79 6.32 5.02 11.65
N GLN A 80 5.67 4.96 12.81
CA GLN A 80 4.30 4.43 12.94
C GLN A 80 3.22 5.50 12.72
N GLU A 81 3.63 6.73 12.40
CA GLU A 81 2.73 7.84 12.11
C GLU A 81 2.28 7.84 10.65
N THR A 82 1.07 8.35 10.41
CA THR A 82 0.57 8.60 9.05
C THR A 82 1.36 9.73 8.41
N PHE A 83 1.76 9.57 7.15
CA PHE A 83 2.47 10.59 6.39
C PHE A 83 1.85 10.77 5.01
N SER A 84 2.13 11.92 4.40
CA SER A 84 1.80 12.24 3.02
C SER A 84 3.03 12.08 2.14
N TRP A 85 2.83 11.82 0.84
CA TRP A 85 3.89 11.71 -0.16
C TRP A 85 3.33 12.14 -1.53
N GLY A 86 4.17 12.71 -2.38
CA GLY A 86 3.78 13.20 -3.71
C GLY A 86 4.79 14.17 -4.30
N ALA A 87 4.58 14.61 -5.55
CA ALA A 87 5.54 15.40 -6.32
C ALA A 87 5.93 16.75 -5.67
N ASP A 88 5.07 17.29 -4.81
CA ASP A 88 5.33 18.54 -4.06
C ASP A 88 6.11 18.31 -2.74
N ASP A 89 6.36 17.06 -2.35
CA ASP A 89 6.99 16.68 -1.07
C ASP A 89 8.45 16.24 -1.28
N SER A 90 9.19 17.04 -2.05
CA SER A 90 10.50 16.73 -2.62
C SER A 90 11.70 16.81 -1.65
N ASP A 91 11.48 16.93 -0.34
CA ASP A 91 12.56 17.07 0.65
C ASP A 91 12.84 15.79 1.46
N THR A 92 12.33 14.64 0.99
CA THR A 92 12.77 13.34 1.48
C THR A 92 14.11 13.03 0.81
N GLY A 93 15.13 12.62 1.57
CA GLY A 93 16.49 12.32 1.10
C GLY A 93 16.57 11.08 0.18
N LEU A 94 15.81 11.08 -0.91
CA LEU A 94 15.61 9.98 -1.83
C LEU A 94 16.85 9.77 -2.71
N SER A 95 17.27 8.52 -2.83
CA SER A 95 18.27 8.08 -3.78
C SER A 95 17.81 8.31 -5.23
N GLY A 96 18.76 8.31 -6.18
CA GLY A 96 18.45 8.53 -7.60
C GLY A 96 17.42 7.56 -8.18
N VAL A 97 17.40 6.30 -7.71
CA VAL A 97 16.41 5.30 -8.12
C VAL A 97 15.02 5.62 -7.55
N GLN A 98 14.95 6.09 -6.30
CA GLN A 98 13.69 6.46 -5.64
C GLN A 98 13.01 7.65 -6.30
N ARG A 99 13.78 8.65 -6.78
CA ARG A 99 13.22 9.79 -7.51
C ARG A 99 12.57 9.41 -8.84
N GLN A 100 12.94 8.27 -9.42
CA GLN A 100 12.43 7.82 -10.70
C GLN A 100 11.12 7.02 -10.59
N LEU A 101 10.68 6.74 -9.35
CA LEU A 101 9.44 6.04 -9.01
C LEU A 101 8.31 6.98 -8.54
N MET A 102 8.63 8.23 -8.23
CA MET A 102 7.66 9.32 -7.95
C MET A 102 7.13 9.90 -9.26
#